data_AF-A0A817KDZ8-F1
#
_entry.id   AF-A0A817KDZ8-F1
#
_cell.length_a   1.000
_cell.length_b   1.000
_cell.length_c   1.000
_cell.angle_alpha   90.00
_cell.angle_beta   90.00
_cell.angle_gamma   90.00
#
_symmetry.space_group_name_H-M   'P 1'
#
loop_
_entity.id
_entity.type
_entity.pdbx_description
1 polymer ?
#
loop_
_entity_poly.entity_id
_entity_poly.type
_entity_poly.pdbx_seq_one_letter_code
_entity_poly.pdbx_strand_id
1 'polypeptide(L)'
;MDKLCIRLYVKTRWLLGLNTIQIHDELTTAYGQGVVSYSTVAHWIDRLSSGRESLEDNSRNGRPITVITKQNIDAIQDLVNDDPHISIDYVTTISRGNISK
;
A
#
# COMPACT_ATOMS: atom_id res chain seq x y z
N MET A 1 -15.20 -10.93 -5.82
CA MET A 1 -15.85 -10.64 -4.54
C MET A 1 -15.26 -9.37 -3.96
N ASP A 2 -16.07 -8.49 -3.36
CA ASP A 2 -15.57 -7.26 -2.75
C ASP A 2 -14.72 -7.60 -1.51
N LYS A 3 -13.53 -7.02 -1.44
CA LYS A 3 -12.59 -7.20 -0.33
C LYS A 3 -13.22 -6.74 0.98
N LEU A 4 -14.03 -5.68 0.93
CA LEU A 4 -14.64 -5.11 2.12
C LEU A 4 -15.69 -6.08 2.72
N CYS A 5 -16.48 -6.74 1.87
CA CYS A 5 -17.41 -7.80 2.29
C CYS A 5 -16.71 -8.97 2.97
N ILE A 6 -15.59 -9.46 2.41
CA ILE A 6 -14.81 -10.55 3.01
C ILE A 6 -14.27 -10.13 4.39
N ARG A 7 -13.72 -8.92 4.50
CA ARG A 7 -13.16 -8.42 5.76
C ARG A 7 -14.23 -8.22 6.83
N LEU A 8 -15.39 -7.70 6.43
CA LEU A 8 -16.55 -7.58 7.31
C LEU A 8 -16.99 -8.95 7.81
N TYR A 9 -17.07 -9.94 6.92
CA TYR A 9 -17.40 -11.32 7.28
C TYR A 9 -16.40 -11.90 8.30
N VAL A 10 -15.10 -11.77 8.02
CA VAL A 10 -14.03 -12.21 8.94
C VAL A 10 -14.17 -11.52 10.31
N LYS A 11 -14.42 -10.21 10.34
CA LYS A 11 -14.63 -9.46 11.58
C LYS A 11 -15.83 -9.99 12.36
N THR A 12 -16.98 -10.15 11.73
CA THR A 12 -18.19 -10.67 12.38
C THR A 12 -17.96 -12.07 12.94
N ARG A 13 -17.35 -12.98 12.18
CA ARG A 13 -17.09 -14.35 12.66
C ARG A 13 -16.05 -14.42 13.77
N TRP A 14 -15.00 -13.62 13.70
CA TRP A 14 -14.00 -13.54 14.75
C TRP A 14 -14.61 -13.01 16.07
N LEU A 15 -15.48 -12.00 16.00
CA LEU A 15 -16.22 -11.50 17.17
C LEU A 15 -17.17 -12.55 17.78
N LEU A 16 -17.64 -13.50 16.98
CA LEU A 16 -18.42 -14.66 17.44
C LEU A 16 -17.54 -15.79 18.01
N GLY A 17 -16.22 -15.62 18.07
CA GLY A 17 -15.29 -16.57 18.68
C GLY A 17 -14.82 -17.69 17.75
N LEU A 18 -15.07 -17.60 16.44
CA LEU A 18 -14.57 -18.59 15.49
C LEU A 18 -13.07 -18.45 15.28
N ASN A 19 -12.40 -19.59 15.09
CA ASN A 19 -10.99 -19.62 14.75
C ASN A 19 -10.75 -19.42 13.24
N THR A 20 -9.50 -19.12 12.88
CA THR A 20 -9.09 -18.86 11.49
C THR A 20 -9.45 -20.00 10.52
N ILE A 21 -9.36 -21.25 10.97
CA ILE A 21 -9.63 -22.43 10.13
C ILE A 21 -11.11 -22.48 9.78
N GLN A 22 -11.99 -22.33 10.77
CA GLN A 22 -13.44 -22.31 10.57
C GLN A 22 -13.87 -21.20 9.62
N ILE A 23 -13.34 -20.00 9.81
CA ILE A 23 -13.68 -18.84 8.97
C ILE A 23 -13.21 -19.06 7.52
N HIS A 24 -12.00 -19.62 7.34
CA HIS A 24 -11.50 -19.94 6.01
C HIS A 24 -12.33 -21.02 5.32
N ASP A 25 -12.76 -22.05 6.06
CA ASP A 25 -13.58 -23.15 5.53
C ASP A 25 -14.99 -22.67 5.14
N GLU A 26 -15.61 -21.81 5.95
CA GLU A 26 -16.89 -21.16 5.61
C GLU A 26 -16.77 -20.30 4.34
N LEU A 27 -15.71 -19.50 4.22
CA LEU A 27 -15.46 -18.68 3.03
C LEU A 27 -15.19 -19.55 1.79
N THR A 28 -14.46 -20.64 1.94
CA THR A 28 -14.17 -21.59 0.87
C THR A 28 -15.43 -22.33 0.43
N THR A 29 -16.27 -22.73 1.37
CA THR A 29 -17.55 -23.40 1.09
C THR A 29 -18.51 -22.47 0.36
N ALA A 30 -18.58 -21.20 0.78
CA ALA A 30 -19.50 -20.23 0.20
C ALA A 30 -19.07 -19.74 -1.20
N TYR A 31 -17.76 -19.55 -1.44
CA TYR A 31 -17.26 -18.88 -2.64
C TYR A 31 -16.36 -19.74 -3.53
N GLY A 32 -15.98 -20.94 -3.09
CA GLY A 32 -15.07 -21.85 -3.78
C GLY A 32 -13.60 -21.66 -3.38
N GLN A 33 -12.80 -22.66 -3.76
CA GLN A 33 -11.37 -22.70 -3.46
C GLN A 33 -10.61 -21.56 -4.13
N GLY A 34 -9.73 -20.88 -3.38
CA GLY A 34 -8.81 -19.88 -3.90
C GLY A 34 -9.32 -18.44 -3.89
N VAL A 35 -10.57 -18.19 -3.47
CA VAL A 35 -11.11 -16.82 -3.35
C VAL A 35 -10.41 -16.02 -2.25
N VAL A 36 -10.17 -16.65 -1.10
CA VAL A 36 -9.43 -16.07 0.03
C VAL A 36 -8.46 -17.10 0.54
N SER A 37 -7.17 -16.72 0.63
CA SER A 37 -6.18 -17.61 1.23
C SER A 37 -6.33 -17.64 2.77
N TYR A 38 -5.98 -18.79 3.37
CA TYR A 38 -5.88 -18.91 4.82
C TYR A 38 -5.04 -17.79 5.46
N SER A 39 -3.89 -17.48 4.87
CA SER A 39 -2.99 -16.42 5.34
C SER A 39 -3.65 -15.04 5.34
N THR A 40 -4.54 -14.76 4.38
CA THR A 40 -5.32 -13.51 4.36
C THR A 40 -6.29 -13.44 5.54
N VAL A 41 -6.99 -14.53 5.85
CA VAL A 41 -7.90 -14.59 7.01
C VAL A 41 -7.11 -14.40 8.30
N ALA A 42 -5.99 -15.12 8.46
CA ALA A 42 -5.12 -15.01 9.63
C ALA A 42 -4.61 -13.58 9.84
N HIS A 43 -4.12 -12.94 8.79
CA HIS A 43 -3.64 -11.56 8.84
C HIS A 43 -4.73 -10.56 9.25
N TRP A 44 -5.98 -10.76 8.80
CA TRP A 44 -7.09 -9.91 9.23
C TRP A 44 -7.48 -10.14 10.69
N ILE A 45 -7.48 -11.39 11.16
CA ILE A 45 -7.73 -11.72 12.57
C ILE A 45 -6.66 -11.10 13.48
N ASP A 46 -5.38 -11.20 13.10
CA ASP A 46 -4.27 -10.57 13.83
C ASP A 46 -4.46 -9.05 13.96
N ARG A 47 -4.80 -8.39 12.85
CA ARG A 47 -5.13 -6.96 12.84
C ARG A 47 -6.30 -6.61 13.75
N LEU A 48 -7.38 -7.39 13.71
CA LEU A 48 -8.56 -7.17 14.55
C LEU A 48 -8.24 -7.38 16.04
N SER A 49 -7.42 -8.39 16.37
CA SER A 49 -6.97 -8.65 17.73
C SER A 49 -6.08 -7.54 18.29
N SER A 50 -5.38 -6.81 17.42
CA SER A 50 -4.59 -5.62 17.77
C SER A 50 -5.45 -4.37 18.06
N GLY A 51 -6.78 -4.49 18.12
CA GLY A 51 -7.70 -3.39 18.43
C GLY A 51 -8.05 -2.51 17.23
N ARG A 52 -7.74 -2.93 16.00
CA ARG A 52 -8.06 -2.17 14.79
C ARG A 52 -9.52 -2.34 14.40
N GLU A 53 -10.30 -1.27 14.38
CA GLU A 53 -11.70 -1.33 13.97
C GLU A 53 -11.93 -1.19 12.45
N SER A 54 -11.03 -0.50 11.76
CA SER A 54 -11.17 -0.20 10.32
C SER A 54 -10.90 -1.43 9.44
N LEU A 55 -11.86 -1.69 8.56
CA LEU A 55 -11.81 -2.73 7.51
C LEU A 55 -11.11 -2.25 6.23
N GLU A 56 -10.78 -0.97 6.14
CA GLU A 56 -10.10 -0.42 4.99
C GLU A 56 -8.59 -0.70 5.03
N ASP A 57 -7.97 -0.68 3.86
CA ASP A 57 -6.50 -0.66 3.79
C ASP A 57 -5.99 0.65 4.39
N ASN A 58 -4.81 0.59 5.02
CA ASN A 58 -4.12 1.83 5.32
C ASN A 58 -3.85 2.58 4.02
N SER A 59 -3.79 3.91 4.11
CA SER A 59 -3.23 4.70 3.02
C SER A 59 -1.91 4.08 2.60
N ARG A 60 -1.81 3.72 1.32
CA ARG A 60 -0.60 3.14 0.79
C ARG A 60 0.34 4.31 0.54
N ASN A 61 1.43 4.37 1.30
CA ASN A 61 2.55 5.21 0.89
C ASN A 61 2.99 4.69 -0.49
N GLY A 62 2.60 5.43 -1.53
CA GLY A 62 3.10 5.21 -2.88
C GLY A 62 4.60 5.52 -2.93
N ARG A 63 5.17 5.47 -4.13
CA ARG A 63 6.52 5.99 -4.34
C ARG A 63 6.58 7.41 -3.76
N PRO A 64 7.51 7.70 -2.83
CA PRO A 64 7.61 9.04 -2.29
C PRO A 64 7.76 10.02 -3.44
N ILE A 65 6.90 11.03 -3.48
CA ILE A 65 7.07 12.21 -4.34
C ILE A 65 8.15 13.08 -3.68
N THR A 66 9.30 12.50 -3.32
CA THR A 66 10.46 13.24 -2.79
C THR A 66 11.18 14.00 -3.90
N VAL A 67 10.92 13.62 -5.15
CA VAL A 67 11.51 14.24 -6.35
C VAL A 67 10.88 15.62 -6.63
N ILE A 68 9.60 15.82 -6.33
CA ILE A 68 8.85 17.05 -6.65
C ILE A 68 8.72 17.92 -5.40
N THR A 69 9.85 18.38 -4.87
CA THR A 69 9.87 19.43 -3.84
C THR A 69 10.00 20.77 -4.54
N LYS A 70 9.39 21.85 -4.01
CA LYS A 70 9.55 23.20 -4.57
C LYS A 70 11.03 23.58 -4.76
N GLN A 71 11.88 23.21 -3.80
CA GLN A 71 13.33 23.36 -3.89
C GLN A 71 13.96 22.64 -5.09
N ASN A 72 13.54 21.41 -5.41
CA ASN A 72 14.06 20.67 -6.56
C ASN A 72 13.54 21.27 -7.88
N ILE A 73 12.31 21.78 -7.89
CA ILE A 73 11.73 22.47 -9.06
C ILE A 73 12.53 23.74 -9.33
N ASP A 74 12.74 24.57 -8.31
CA ASP A 74 13.49 25.82 -8.42
C ASP A 74 14.94 25.54 -8.87
N ALA A 75 15.62 24.55 -8.28
CA ALA A 75 16.98 24.17 -8.67
C ALA A 75 17.09 23.64 -10.11
N ILE A 76 16.10 22.89 -10.60
CA ILE A 76 16.06 22.43 -12.00
C ILE A 76 15.75 23.59 -12.94
N GLN A 77 14.86 24.50 -12.53
CA GLN A 77 14.49 25.68 -13.32
C GLN A 77 15.70 26.60 -13.51
N ASP A 78 16.46 26.87 -12.44
CA ASP A 78 17.69 27.65 -12.49
C ASP A 78 18.73 26.98 -13.41
N LEU A 79 18.92 25.67 -13.25
CA LEU A 79 19.87 24.90 -14.07
C LEU A 79 19.54 24.92 -15.56
N VAL A 80 18.26 24.85 -15.94
CA VAL A 80 17.81 24.92 -17.34
C VAL A 80 17.89 26.35 -17.89
N ASN A 81 17.68 27.36 -17.05
CA ASN A 81 17.83 28.77 -17.45
C ASN A 81 19.31 29.12 -17.69
N ASP A 82 20.22 28.57 -16.89
CA ASP A 82 21.67 28.77 -17.01
C ASP A 82 22.27 28.02 -18.21
N ASP A 83 21.84 26.78 -18.47
CA ASP A 83 22.22 26.01 -19.65
C ASP A 83 21.02 25.33 -20.34
N PRO A 84 20.49 25.94 -21.42
CA PRO A 84 19.38 25.37 -22.19
C PRO A 84 19.71 24.05 -22.92
N HIS A 85 20.99 23.69 -23.06
CA HIS A 85 21.43 22.48 -23.76
C HIS A 85 21.67 21.29 -22.82
N ILE A 86 21.26 21.42 -21.55
CA ILE A 86 21.51 20.40 -20.56
C ILE A 86 20.81 19.07 -20.89
N SER A 87 21.55 17.97 -20.76
CA SER A 87 21.01 16.64 -21.04
C SER A 87 19.97 16.25 -20.00
N ILE A 88 18.88 15.63 -20.48
CA ILE A 88 17.84 15.06 -19.62
C ILE A 88 18.40 14.04 -18.62
N ASP A 89 19.44 13.29 -18.99
CA ASP A 89 20.08 12.31 -18.11
C ASP A 89 20.77 12.99 -16.92
N TYR A 90 21.35 14.17 -17.15
CA TYR A 90 21.97 14.97 -16.10
C TYR A 90 20.92 15.53 -15.13
N VAL A 91 19.84 16.12 -15.66
CA VAL A 91 18.71 16.63 -14.85
C VAL A 91 18.07 15.51 -14.02
N THR A 92 17.93 14.31 -14.59
CA THR A 92 17.38 13.15 -13.87
C THR A 92 18.31 12.60 -12.79
N THR A 93 19.62 12.85 -12.90
CA THR A 93 20.61 12.46 -11.89
C THR A 93 20.54 13.39 -10.68
N ILE A 94 20.43 14.70 -10.92
CA ILE A 94 20.29 15.72 -9.87
C ILE A 94 18.98 15.54 -9.10
N SER A 95 17.86 15.36 -9.81
CA SER A 95 16.53 15.17 -9.20
C SER A 95 16.38 13.90 -8.34
N ARG A 96 17.26 12.90 -8.54
CA ARG A 96 17.30 11.66 -7.73
C ARG A 96 18.14 11.78 -6.46
N GLY A 97 18.76 12.92 -6.19
CA GLY A 97 19.50 13.18 -4.96
C GLY A 97 20.96 12.72 -4.95
N ASN A 98 21.55 12.40 -6.11
CA ASN A 98 22.98 12.10 -6.21
C ASN A 98 23.78 13.36 -6.55
N ILE A 99 24.02 14.20 -5.54
CA ILE A 99 25.05 15.24 -5.60
C ILE A 99 26.35 14.58 -5.12
N SER A 100 27.13 14.04 -6.05
CA SER A 100 28.54 13.71 -5.75
C SER A 100 29.41 14.92 -6.04
N LYS A 101 29.80 15.56 -4.94
CA LYS A 101 30.84 16.58 -4.71
C LYS A 101 30.67 17.96 -5.35
#